data_AF-A0A3C0NGZ3-F1
#
_entry.id   AF-A0A3C0NGZ3-F1
#
_cell.length_a   1.000
_cell.length_b   1.000
_cell.length_c   1.000
_cell.angle_alpha   90.00
_cell.angle_beta   90.00
_cell.angle_gamma   90.00
#
_symmetry.space_group_name_H-M   'P 1'
#
loop_
_entity.id
_entity.type
_entity.pdbx_description
1 polymer ?
#
loop_
_entity_poly.entity_id
_entity_poly.type
_entity_poly.pdbx_seq_one_letter_code
_entity_poly.pdbx_strand_id
1 'polypeptide(L)'
;MGTAIRTRIVKIGNSQGIRIPKPLLEASGICTEVEIEVQDDYLIVRAAPKSRVGWNEAFAAMAERHDDILLEDVNTTEWDQVEWEW
;
A
#
# COMPACT_ATOMS: atom_id res chain seq x y z
N MET A 1 -17.85 -0.80 21.13
CA MET A 1 -18.93 -1.67 20.61
C MET A 1 -18.98 -1.49 19.11
N GLY A 2 -18.88 -2.57 18.34
CA GLY A 2 -19.01 -2.49 16.87
C GLY A 2 -20.47 -2.23 16.48
N THR A 3 -20.70 -1.26 15.61
CA THR A 3 -22.04 -1.00 15.06
C THR A 3 -22.27 -1.92 13.87
N ALA A 4 -23.22 -2.85 13.99
CA ALA A 4 -23.63 -3.70 12.88
C ALA A 4 -24.77 -3.03 12.09
N ILE A 5 -24.66 -3.00 10.76
CA ILE A 5 -25.71 -2.49 9.87
C ILE A 5 -26.11 -3.57 8.87
N ARG A 6 -27.39 -3.55 8.46
CA ARG A 6 -27.86 -4.36 7.34
C ARG A 6 -27.91 -3.49 6.09
N THR A 7 -27.23 -3.92 5.03
CA THR A 7 -27.19 -3.23 3.75
C THR A 7 -27.36 -4.24 2.62
N ARG A 8 -27.46 -3.76 1.38
CA ARG A 8 -27.62 -4.59 0.19
C ARG A 8 -26.34 -4.57 -0.64
N ILE A 9 -26.00 -5.71 -1.22
CA ILE A 9 -25.00 -5.83 -2.28
C ILE A 9 -25.62 -5.27 -3.56
N VAL A 10 -24.83 -4.48 -4.30
CA VAL A 10 -25.24 -3.88 -5.58
C VAL A 10 -24.29 -4.26 -6.69
N LYS A 11 -24.83 -4.46 -7.89
CA LYS A 11 -24.03 -4.76 -9.08
C LYS A 11 -23.31 -3.49 -9.57
N ILE A 12 -22.01 -3.59 -9.81
CA ILE A 12 -21.15 -2.56 -10.40
C ILE A 12 -20.45 -3.19 -11.60
N GLY A 13 -21.07 -3.11 -12.79
CA GLY A 13 -20.57 -3.81 -13.98
C GLY A 13 -20.50 -5.33 -13.76
N ASN A 14 -19.31 -5.91 -13.92
CA ASN A 14 -19.05 -7.33 -13.64
C ASN A 14 -18.77 -7.62 -12.16
N SER A 15 -18.68 -6.59 -11.32
CA SER A 15 -18.35 -6.68 -9.90
C SER A 15 -19.57 -6.44 -9.01
N GLN A 16 -19.38 -6.62 -7.71
CA GLN A 16 -20.36 -6.33 -6.67
C GLN A 16 -19.80 -5.28 -5.71
N GLY A 17 -20.67 -4.44 -5.14
CA GLY A 17 -20.31 -3.41 -4.18
C GLY A 17 -21.24 -3.40 -2.97
N ILE A 18 -20.76 -2.82 -1.88
CA ILE A 18 -21.51 -2.62 -0.64
C ILE A 18 -21.55 -1.12 -0.35
N ARG A 19 -22.74 -0.57 -0.06
CA ARG A 19 -22.84 0.84 0.36
C ARG A 19 -22.50 0.96 1.84
N ILE A 20 -21.40 1.66 2.13
CA ILE A 20 -20.92 1.93 3.48
C ILE A 20 -21.33 3.37 3.86
N PRO A 21 -22.10 3.58 4.95
CA PRO A 21 -22.40 4.91 5.45
C PRO A 21 -21.13 5.69 5.81
N LYS A 22 -21.09 6.98 5.47
CA LYS A 22 -19.96 7.89 5.76
C LYS A 22 -19.47 7.82 7.22
N PRO A 23 -20.36 7.77 8.25
CA PRO A 23 -19.89 7.68 9.64
C PRO A 23 -19.10 6.40 9.96
N LEU A 24 -19.41 5.27 9.31
CA LEU A 24 -18.64 4.03 9.49
C LEU A 24 -17.28 4.10 8.78
N LEU A 25 -17.25 4.72 7.60
CA LEU A 25 -16.01 4.95 6.86
C LEU A 25 -15.05 5.82 7.68
N GLU A 26 -15.54 6.94 8.23
CA GLU A 26 -14.78 7.85 9.09
C GLU A 26 -14.29 7.17 10.37
N ALA A 27 -15.16 6.41 11.05
CA ALA A 27 -14.78 5.69 12.27
C ALA A 27 -13.75 4.58 12.02
N SER A 28 -13.73 4.00 10.82
CA SER A 28 -12.76 2.96 10.43
C SER A 28 -11.41 3.50 9.98
N GLY A 29 -11.27 4.82 9.78
CA GLY A 29 -10.07 5.44 9.23
C GLY A 29 -9.80 5.11 7.76
N ILE A 30 -10.76 4.52 7.05
CA ILE A 30 -10.67 4.21 5.63
C ILE A 30 -10.84 5.50 4.81
N CYS A 31 -9.92 5.74 3.88
CA CYS A 31 -9.98 6.84 2.92
C CYS A 31 -10.36 6.32 1.53
N THR A 32 -9.36 6.13 0.66
CA THR A 32 -9.56 5.77 -0.75
C THR A 32 -9.24 4.32 -1.06
N GLU A 33 -8.23 3.75 -0.40
CA GLU A 33 -7.73 2.41 -0.67
C GLU A 33 -8.01 1.49 0.51
N VAL A 34 -8.43 0.27 0.20
CA VAL A 34 -8.75 -0.78 1.17
C VAL A 34 -8.14 -2.09 0.76
N GLU A 35 -7.81 -2.91 1.75
CA GLU A 35 -7.54 -4.33 1.56
C GLU A 35 -8.79 -5.12 1.95
N ILE A 36 -9.11 -6.13 1.13
CA ILE A 36 -10.24 -7.05 1.35
C ILE A 36 -9.67 -8.46 1.47
N GLU A 37 -9.97 -9.12 2.59
CA GLU A 37 -9.53 -10.47 2.90
C GLU A 37 -10.74 -11.36 3.24
N VAL A 38 -10.70 -12.63 2.84
CA VAL A 38 -11.68 -13.64 3.26
C VAL A 38 -11.11 -14.35 4.47
N GLN A 39 -11.79 -14.27 5.61
CA GLN A 39 -11.50 -15.09 6.78
C GLN A 39 -12.73 -15.95 7.07
N ASP A 40 -12.56 -17.27 6.96
CA ASP A 40 -13.62 -18.26 7.12
C ASP A 40 -14.85 -17.98 6.23
N ASP A 41 -15.93 -17.45 6.82
CA ASP A 41 -17.20 -17.15 6.16
C ASP A 41 -17.51 -15.64 6.06
N TYR A 42 -16.56 -14.76 6.41
CA TYR A 42 -16.74 -13.31 6.33
C TYR A 42 -15.60 -12.58 5.59
N LEU A 43 -15.95 -11.41 5.05
CA LEU A 43 -15.00 -10.48 4.45
C LEU A 43 -14.52 -9.48 5.50
N ILE A 44 -13.21 -9.33 5.63
CA ILE A 44 -12.56 -8.27 6.40
C ILE A 44 -12.17 -7.17 5.42
N VAL A 45 -12.62 -5.95 5.71
CA VAL A 45 -12.23 -4.75 4.97
C VAL A 45 -11.48 -3.83 5.91
N ARG A 46 -10.23 -3.50 5.57
CA ARG A 46 -9.36 -2.62 6.36
C ARG A 46 -8.72 -1.55 5.48
N ALA A 47 -8.36 -0.41 6.08
CA ALA A 47 -7.63 0.64 5.38
C ALA A 47 -6.33 0.07 4.84
N ALA A 48 -6.04 0.34 3.55
CA ALA A 48 -4.77 -0.06 2.99
C ALA A 48 -3.63 0.71 3.68
N PRO A 49 -2.53 0.05 4.07
CA PRO A 49 -1.38 0.74 4.59
C PRO A 49 -0.85 1.69 3.52
N LYS A 50 -0.46 2.91 3.93
CA LYS A 50 0.20 3.82 2.99
C LYS A 50 1.50 3.17 2.52
N SER A 51 1.74 3.21 1.22
CA SER A 51 3.02 2.80 0.66
C SER A 51 4.15 3.55 1.35
N ARG A 52 5.24 2.84 1.66
CA ARG A 52 6.47 3.39 2.24
C ARG A 52 6.34 4.01 3.63
N VAL A 53 5.33 3.64 4.40
CA VAL A 53 5.30 3.96 5.84
C VAL A 53 6.53 3.37 6.51
N GLY A 54 7.21 4.17 7.34
CA GLY A 54 8.42 3.74 8.04
C GLY A 54 9.70 3.78 7.20
N TRP A 55 9.63 4.14 5.91
CA TRP A 55 10.82 4.17 5.06
C TRP A 55 11.82 5.23 5.49
N ASN A 56 11.37 6.41 5.90
CA ASN A 56 12.27 7.47 6.38
C ASN A 56 13.09 6.99 7.58
N GLU A 57 12.44 6.37 8.55
CA GLU A 57 13.08 5.81 9.75
C GLU A 57 13.99 4.64 9.40
N ALA A 58 13.55 3.76 8.48
CA ALA A 58 14.36 2.63 8.03
C ALA A 58 15.63 3.08 7.29
N PHE A 59 15.53 4.09 6.42
CA PHE A 59 16.69 4.65 5.73
C PHE A 59 17.62 5.39 6.68
N ALA A 60 17.09 6.14 7.65
CA ALA A 60 17.92 6.78 8.68
C ALA A 60 18.70 5.72 9.49
N ALA A 61 18.06 4.63 9.89
CA ALA A 61 18.70 3.53 10.61
C ALA A 61 19.72 2.78 9.74
N MET A 62 19.44 2.62 8.44
CA MET A 62 20.36 2.01 7.49
C MET A 62 21.64 2.84 7.34
N ALA A 63 21.51 4.16 7.17
CA ALA A 63 22.65 5.08 7.08
C ALA A 63 23.47 5.15 8.38
N GLU A 64 22.80 5.13 9.55
CA GLU A 64 23.48 5.07 10.86
C GLU A 64 24.31 3.78 11.03
N ARG A 65 23.84 2.67 10.45
CA ARG A 65 24.51 1.37 10.48
C ARG A 65 25.53 1.17 9.37
N HIS A 66 25.64 2.11 8.43
CA HIS A 66 26.39 1.96 7.19
C HIS A 66 25.96 0.73 6.37
N ASP A 67 24.69 0.35 6.46
CA ASP A 67 24.09 -0.74 5.68
C ASP A 67 23.70 -0.27 4.26
N ASP A 68 24.02 0.98 3.89
CA ASP A 68 23.77 1.63 2.61
C ASP A 68 25.01 1.72 1.70
N ILE A 69 26.06 0.98 2.04
CA ILE A 69 27.28 0.89 1.22
C ILE A 69 27.05 0.10 -0.07
N LEU A 70 27.68 0.55 -1.14
CA LEU A 70 27.66 -0.15 -2.42
C LEU A 70 28.43 -1.48 -2.27
N LEU A 71 27.80 -2.59 -2.68
CA LEU A 71 28.40 -3.93 -2.58
C LEU A 71 29.53 -4.16 -3.60
N GLU A 72 29.50 -3.42 -4.71
CA GLU A 72 30.50 -3.47 -5.77
C GLU A 72 31.08 -2.07 -5.98
N ASP A 73 32.30 -1.96 -6.48
CA ASP A 73 32.78 -0.67 -6.95
C ASP A 73 31.93 -0.19 -8.13
N VAL A 74 31.78 1.13 -8.26
CA VAL A 74 31.18 1.74 -9.45
C VAL A 74 32.13 1.54 -10.62
N ASN A 75 32.02 0.38 -11.27
CA ASN A 75 32.69 0.13 -12.53
C ASN A 75 31.86 0.81 -13.63
N THR A 76 32.44 1.84 -14.26
CA THR A 76 31.87 2.41 -15.47
C THR A 76 31.78 1.33 -16.53
N THR A 77 30.59 1.13 -17.07
CA THR A 77 30.35 0.25 -18.20
C THR A 77 30.80 0.94 -19.48
N GLU A 78 31.02 0.18 -20.56
CA GLU A 78 31.34 0.76 -21.88
C GLU A 78 30.28 1.78 -22.33
N TRP A 79 29.02 1.59 -21.91
CA TRP A 79 27.89 2.49 -22.16
C TRP A 79 27.97 3.84 -21.44
N ASP A 80 28.75 3.94 -20.36
CA ASP A 80 28.99 5.19 -19.64
C ASP A 80 30.06 6.06 -20.32
N GLN A 81 30.79 5.50 -21.29
CA GLN A 81 31.91 6.16 -21.97
C GLN A 81 31.53 6.72 -23.36
N VAL A 82 30.33 6.39 -23.86
CA VAL A 82 29.85 6.84 -25.16
C VAL A 82 28.57 7.65 -25.01
N GLU A 83 28.53 8.80 -25.69
CA GLU A 83 27.30 9.57 -25.83
C GLU A 83 26.25 8.76 -26.59
N TRP A 84 25.01 8.81 -26.12
CA TRP A 84 23.92 8.05 -26.70
C TRP A 84 23.43 8.76 -27.95
N GLU A 85 23.54 8.11 -29.11
CA GLU A 85 22.84 8.53 -30.33
C GLU A 85 21.47 7.86 -30.41
N TRP A 86 20.43 8.67 -30.59
CA TRP A 86 19.03 8.25 -30.75
C TRP A 86 18.65 8.07 -32.22
#